data_AF-A0A0N4T9L9-F1
#
_entry.id   AF-A0A0N4T9L9-F1
#
_cell.length_a   1.000
_cell.length_b   1.000
_cell.length_c   1.000
_cell.angle_alpha   90.00
_cell.angle_beta   90.00
_cell.angle_gamma   90.00
#
_symmetry.space_group_name_H-M   'P 1'
#
loop_
_entity.id
_entity.type
_entity.pdbx_description
1 polymer ?
#
loop_
_entity_poly.entity_id
_entity_poly.type
_entity_poly.pdbx_seq_one_letter_code
_entity_poly.pdbx_strand_id
1 'polypeptide(L)'
;MLNNFLERNDLSTPIPISVKFKPLKKQYEILEQVVTEIDSSCSDQNLFIDEKIDANKSDDSMPGQTFWYNLKTVTGHLDDGQGNNRFYWWFPSTNQMDPLIIWLGATSNCTIFYDIFSNIGLYRLNKCGNMLYENSYSWDRQ
;
A
#
# COMPACT_ATOMS: atom_id res chain seq x y z
N MET A 1 18.07 -12.08 -0.26
CA MET A 1 16.85 -12.30 -1.06
C MET A 1 16.84 -11.47 -2.33
N LEU A 2 16.81 -10.14 -2.31
CA LEU A 2 16.76 -9.35 -3.57
C LEU A 2 17.98 -9.60 -4.48
N ASN A 3 19.21 -9.58 -3.94
CA ASN A 3 20.40 -9.92 -4.75
C ASN A 3 20.34 -11.33 -5.31
N ASN A 4 19.94 -12.32 -4.49
CA ASN A 4 19.80 -13.71 -4.95
C ASN A 4 18.77 -13.82 -6.09
N PHE A 5 17.67 -13.07 -6.00
CA PHE A 5 16.67 -12.98 -7.07
C PHE A 5 17.25 -12.36 -8.35
N LEU A 6 17.94 -11.22 -8.26
CA LEU A 6 18.55 -10.54 -9.41
C LEU A 6 19.64 -11.39 -10.08
N GLU A 7 20.38 -12.15 -9.29
CA GLU A 7 21.48 -13.01 -9.75
C GLU A 7 21.05 -14.44 -10.08
N ARG A 8 19.74 -14.76 -9.94
CA ARG A 8 19.17 -16.10 -10.14
C ARG A 8 19.81 -17.20 -9.27
N ASN A 9 20.28 -16.83 -8.09
CA ASN A 9 20.74 -17.75 -7.07
C ASN A 9 19.55 -18.26 -6.23
N ASP A 10 19.69 -19.42 -5.60
CA ASP A 10 18.70 -19.94 -4.66
C ASP A 10 18.42 -18.89 -3.57
N LEU A 11 17.14 -18.58 -3.32
CA LEU A 11 16.75 -17.54 -2.36
C LEU A 11 17.26 -17.81 -0.94
N SER A 12 17.52 -19.08 -0.63
CA SER A 12 18.08 -19.58 0.64
C SER A 12 19.57 -19.29 0.79
N THR A 13 20.26 -18.88 -0.29
CA THR A 13 21.70 -18.59 -0.24
C THR A 13 21.99 -17.44 0.74
N PRO A 14 22.89 -17.64 1.72
CA PRO A 14 23.29 -16.59 2.65
C PRO A 14 23.96 -15.45 1.89
N ILE A 15 23.48 -14.23 2.09
CA ILE A 15 24.05 -13.04 1.45
C ILE A 15 25.37 -12.72 2.15
N PRO A 16 26.48 -12.43 1.43
CA PRO A 16 27.78 -12.10 2.01
C PRO A 16 27.84 -10.67 2.59
N ILE A 17 26.71 -10.13 3.03
CA ILE A 17 26.58 -8.78 3.56
C ILE A 17 26.03 -8.92 4.98
N SER A 18 26.73 -8.32 5.94
CA SER A 18 26.27 -8.28 7.32
C SER A 18 24.96 -7.48 7.40
N VAL A 19 23.85 -8.19 7.63
CA VAL A 19 22.52 -7.63 7.94
C VAL A 19 22.40 -7.17 9.39
N LYS A 20 23.52 -7.00 10.10
CA LYS A 20 23.50 -6.44 11.45
C LYS A 20 23.14 -4.96 11.34
N PHE A 21 21.84 -4.69 11.45
CA PHE A 21 21.31 -3.34 11.46
C PHE A 21 22.06 -2.52 12.50
N LYS A 22 22.62 -1.38 12.07
CA LYS A 22 23.10 -0.38 13.03
C LYS A 22 21.86 0.13 13.77
N PRO A 23 21.92 0.30 15.10
CA PRO A 23 20.81 0.88 15.84
C PRO A 23 20.45 2.24 15.23
N LEU A 24 19.15 2.58 15.26
CA LEU A 24 18.70 3.89 14.79
C LEU A 24 19.51 4.99 15.48
N LYS A 25 19.88 6.03 14.73
CA LYS A 25 20.43 7.22 15.37
C LYS A 25 19.33 7.82 16.25
N LYS A 26 19.65 8.26 17.47
CA LYS A 26 18.68 8.87 18.40
C LYS A 26 17.78 9.95 17.78
N GLN A 27 18.30 10.70 16.81
CA GLN A 27 17.53 11.71 16.09
C GLN A 27 16.39 11.17 15.21
N TYR A 28 16.34 9.85 14.99
CA TYR A 28 15.33 9.13 14.21
C TYR A 28 14.59 8.09 15.07
N GLU A 29 14.87 8.01 16.37
CA GLU A 29 14.02 7.22 17.27
C GLU A 29 12.62 7.83 17.20
N ILE A 30 11.67 7.02 16.72
CA ILE A 30 10.27 7.41 16.69
C ILE A 30 9.87 7.65 18.14
N LEU A 31 9.49 8.89 18.46
CA LEU A 31 8.83 9.22 19.72
C LEU A 31 7.39 8.70 19.62
N GLU A 32 7.24 7.37 19.62
CA GLU A 32 5.94 6.73 19.69
C GLU A 32 5.36 7.07 21.07
N GLN A 33 4.53 8.10 21.12
CA GLN A 33 3.48 8.12 22.12
C GLN A 33 2.56 6.97 21.74
N VAL A 34 2.75 5.83 22.41
CA VAL A 34 1.76 4.75 22.42
C VAL A 34 0.48 5.41 22.93
N VAL A 35 -0.44 5.71 22.01
CA VAL A 35 -1.74 6.27 22.33
C VAL A 35 -2.48 5.19 23.13
N THR A 36 -2.47 5.31 24.46
CA THR A 36 -3.16 4.41 25.40
C THR A 36 -4.65 4.71 25.52
N GLU A 37 -5.16 5.66 24.73
CA GLU A 37 -6.56 6.04 24.73
C GLU A 37 -7.15 5.67 23.37
N ILE A 38 -8.16 4.80 23.35
CA ILE A 38 -9.06 4.71 22.20
C ILE A 38 -9.66 6.11 22.07
N ASP A 39 -9.17 6.87 21.09
CA ASP A 39 -9.62 8.23 20.87
C ASP A 39 -11.08 8.16 20.40
N SER A 40 -11.99 8.31 21.36
CA SER A 40 -13.44 8.33 21.16
C SER A 40 -13.92 9.50 20.27
N SER A 41 -13.01 10.28 19.69
CA SER A 41 -13.33 11.34 18.72
C SER A 41 -13.76 10.81 17.35
N CYS A 42 -13.43 9.57 16.99
CA CYS A 42 -13.92 8.94 15.77
C CYS A 42 -15.36 8.45 16.00
N SER A 43 -16.36 9.33 15.85
CA SER A 43 -17.77 8.90 15.93
C SER A 43 -18.13 8.05 14.71
N ASP A 44 -18.75 6.90 14.93
CA ASP A 44 -19.30 6.02 13.89
C ASP A 44 -20.42 6.73 13.10
N GLN A 45 -20.04 7.55 12.13
CA GLN A 45 -20.99 8.02 11.14
C GLN A 45 -21.18 6.91 10.12
N ASN A 46 -22.18 6.04 10.37
CA ASN A 46 -22.92 5.23 9.40
C ASN A 46 -22.29 5.13 7.99
N LEU A 47 -21.24 4.31 7.84
CA LEU A 47 -20.72 3.88 6.54
C LEU A 47 -21.58 2.70 6.03
N PHE A 48 -22.88 2.91 5.87
CA PHE A 48 -23.70 1.99 5.09
C PHE A 48 -23.48 2.31 3.62
N ILE A 49 -22.63 1.52 2.96
CA ILE A 49 -22.65 1.41 1.51
C ILE A 49 -23.44 0.15 1.20
N ASP A 50 -24.61 0.33 0.61
CA ASP A 50 -25.45 -0.76 0.12
C ASP A 50 -24.66 -1.68 -0.81
N GLU A 51 -24.81 -2.97 -0.55
CA GLU A 51 -24.11 -4.09 -1.15
C GLU A 51 -24.45 -4.25 -2.65
N LYS A 52 -23.46 -4.00 -3.52
CA LYS A 52 -23.15 -4.79 -4.74
C LYS A 52 -21.90 -4.21 -5.41
N ILE A 53 -20.74 -4.72 -5.02
CA ILE A 53 -19.48 -4.43 -5.71
C ILE A 53 -19.22 -5.58 -6.67
N ASP A 54 -19.60 -5.40 -7.94
CA ASP A 54 -19.11 -6.26 -9.02
C ASP A 54 -17.58 -6.10 -9.09
N ALA A 55 -16.84 -7.19 -8.90
CA ALA A 55 -15.38 -7.24 -8.72
C ALA A 55 -14.52 -6.73 -9.90
N ASN A 56 -15.15 -6.18 -10.96
CA ASN A 56 -14.52 -5.71 -12.19
C ASN A 56 -14.84 -4.24 -12.52
N LYS A 57 -15.27 -3.44 -11.55
CA LYS A 57 -15.63 -2.04 -11.78
C LYS A 57 -14.37 -1.16 -11.79
N SER A 58 -14.18 -0.37 -12.84
CA SER A 58 -13.26 0.77 -12.81
C SER A 58 -13.80 1.76 -11.79
N ASP A 59 -13.20 1.82 -10.60
CA ASP A 59 -13.77 2.58 -9.48
C ASP A 59 -13.50 4.07 -9.70
N ASP A 60 -14.53 4.81 -10.11
CA ASP A 60 -14.43 6.24 -10.44
C ASP A 60 -14.40 7.15 -9.21
N SER A 61 -14.69 6.63 -8.01
CA SER A 61 -14.56 7.38 -6.76
C SER A 61 -14.53 6.42 -5.58
N MET A 62 -13.45 6.46 -4.80
CA MET A 62 -13.30 5.60 -3.63
C MET A 62 -14.09 6.18 -2.43
N PRO A 63 -14.69 5.35 -1.56
CA PRO A 63 -15.37 5.83 -0.36
C PRO A 63 -14.46 6.70 0.52
N GLY A 64 -14.96 7.85 0.94
CA GLY A 64 -14.21 8.79 1.79
C GLY A 64 -13.14 9.61 1.05
N GLN A 65 -13.04 9.52 -0.28
CA GLN A 65 -12.14 10.34 -1.08
C GLN A 65 -12.49 11.84 -1.01
N THR A 66 -11.50 12.66 -0.64
CA THR A 66 -11.65 14.12 -0.45
C THR A 66 -11.04 14.96 -1.57
N PHE A 67 -10.49 14.33 -2.61
CA PHE A 67 -9.82 15.00 -3.73
C PHE A 67 -10.18 14.34 -5.07
N TRP A 68 -10.06 15.08 -6.16
CA TRP A 68 -10.28 14.54 -7.50
C TRP A 68 -8.99 14.02 -8.11
N TYR A 69 -9.03 12.83 -8.71
CA TYR A 69 -7.91 12.27 -9.46
C TYR A 69 -8.40 11.78 -10.83
N ASN A 70 -7.77 12.27 -11.90
CA ASN A 70 -8.22 12.04 -13.28
C ASN A 70 -7.94 10.62 -13.81
N LEU A 71 -7.23 9.80 -13.05
CA LEU A 71 -6.86 8.45 -13.46
C LEU A 71 -7.61 7.41 -12.64
N LYS A 72 -8.20 6.44 -13.35
CA LYS A 72 -8.92 5.33 -12.73
C LYS A 72 -7.92 4.31 -12.23
N THR A 73 -8.02 3.96 -10.95
CA THR A 73 -7.28 2.81 -10.42
C THR A 73 -7.96 1.52 -10.85
N VAL A 74 -7.19 0.44 -10.94
CA VAL A 74 -7.70 -0.88 -11.37
C VAL A 74 -7.39 -1.88 -10.28
N THR A 75 -8.40 -2.64 -9.86
CA THR A 75 -8.26 -3.73 -8.91
C THR A 75 -8.60 -5.06 -9.59
N GLY A 76 -8.07 -6.16 -9.08
CA GLY A 76 -8.38 -7.47 -9.61
C GLY A 76 -7.63 -8.59 -8.91
N HIS A 77 -7.64 -9.77 -9.53
CA HIS A 77 -6.92 -10.94 -9.04
C HIS A 77 -6.03 -11.51 -10.16
N LEU A 78 -4.81 -11.88 -9.81
CA LEU A 78 -3.90 -12.64 -10.66
C LEU A 78 -4.00 -14.11 -10.26
N ASP A 79 -4.41 -14.94 -11.21
CA ASP A 79 -4.41 -16.40 -11.09
C ASP A 79 -3.02 -16.94 -11.41
N ASP A 80 -2.44 -17.73 -10.50
CA ASP A 80 -1.15 -18.38 -10.70
C ASP A 80 -1.25 -19.74 -11.43
N GLY A 81 -2.45 -20.12 -11.86
CA GLY A 81 -2.75 -21.39 -12.52
C GLY A 81 -2.77 -22.60 -11.60
N GLN A 82 -2.55 -22.41 -10.29
CA GLN A 82 -2.57 -23.46 -9.26
C GLN A 82 -3.78 -23.31 -8.33
N GLY A 83 -4.75 -22.46 -8.71
CA GLY A 83 -5.93 -22.16 -7.91
C GLY A 83 -5.68 -21.11 -6.83
N ASN A 84 -4.51 -20.45 -6.81
CA ASN A 84 -4.29 -19.31 -5.93
C ASN A 84 -4.53 -18.01 -6.69
N ASN A 85 -5.33 -17.14 -6.08
CA ASN A 85 -5.63 -15.81 -6.61
C ASN A 85 -4.97 -14.75 -5.72
N ARG A 86 -4.11 -13.92 -6.32
CA ARG A 86 -3.48 -12.80 -5.62
C ARG A 86 -4.16 -11.51 -6.00
N PHE A 87 -4.75 -10.85 -5.02
CA PHE A 87 -5.31 -9.51 -5.20
C PHE A 87 -4.21 -8.52 -5.63
N TYR A 88 -4.52 -7.65 -6.57
CA TYR A 88 -3.68 -6.52 -6.96
C TYR A 88 -4.50 -5.22 -7.02
N TRP A 89 -3.78 -4.11 -6.85
CA TRP A 89 -4.31 -2.77 -7.05
C TRP A 89 -3.29 -1.94 -7.82
N TRP A 90 -3.66 -1.56 -9.03
CA TRP A 90 -2.82 -0.83 -9.97
C TRP A 90 -3.23 0.64 -10.04
N PHE A 91 -2.22 1.50 -9.93
CA PHE A 91 -2.30 2.95 -10.07
C PHE A 91 -1.57 3.31 -11.37
N PRO A 92 -2.29 3.62 -12.47
CA PRO A 92 -1.63 4.00 -13.71
C PRO A 92 -0.96 5.37 -13.57
N SER A 93 0.13 5.58 -14.31
CA SER A 93 0.73 6.91 -14.44
C SER A 93 0.00 7.75 -15.49
N THR A 94 0.13 9.08 -15.37
CA THR A 94 -0.28 10.04 -16.39
C THR A 94 0.58 10.01 -17.65
N ASN A 95 1.82 9.52 -17.56
CA ASN A 95 2.76 9.45 -18.66
C ASN A 95 3.03 7.99 -19.07
N GLN A 96 2.87 7.71 -20.36
CA GLN A 96 3.01 6.36 -20.93
C GLN A 96 4.46 5.87 -20.98
N MET A 97 5.44 6.77 -20.84
CA MET A 97 6.86 6.44 -20.84
C MET A 97 7.37 6.00 -19.45
N ASP A 98 6.54 6.13 -18.42
CA ASP A 98 6.95 5.82 -17.06
C ASP A 98 7.08 4.30 -16.87
N PRO A 99 8.02 3.85 -16.02
CA PRO A 99 8.26 2.44 -15.82
C PRO A 99 7.11 1.77 -15.07
N LEU A 100 6.89 0.47 -15.35
CA LEU A 100 6.05 -0.36 -14.51
C LEU A 100 6.80 -0.70 -13.22
N ILE A 101 6.25 -0.27 -12.08
CA ILE A 101 6.76 -0.61 -10.75
C ILE A 101 5.84 -1.65 -10.11
N ILE A 102 6.42 -2.76 -9.65
CA ILE A 102 5.72 -3.76 -8.85
C ILE A 102 6.19 -3.62 -7.40
N TRP A 103 5.27 -3.25 -6.51
CA TRP A 103 5.53 -3.23 -5.07
C TRP A 103 5.05 -4.52 -4.43
N LEU A 104 5.91 -5.14 -3.61
CA LEU A 104 5.61 -6.35 -2.86
C LEU A 104 5.83 -6.07 -1.38
N GLY A 105 4.84 -6.39 -0.54
CA GLY A 105 4.95 -6.23 0.91
C GLY A 105 6.15 -7.00 1.49
N ALA A 106 6.80 -6.41 2.50
CA ALA A 106 8.08 -6.89 3.00
C ALA A 106 8.02 -8.19 3.84
N THR A 107 6.82 -8.63 4.28
CA THR A 107 6.68 -9.76 5.20
C THR A 107 5.43 -10.61 4.89
N SER A 108 5.48 -11.90 5.24
CA SER A 108 4.42 -12.88 4.94
C SER A 108 3.09 -12.65 5.66
N ASN A 109 3.07 -11.81 6.70
CA ASN A 109 1.93 -11.68 7.62
C ASN A 109 1.32 -10.28 7.63
N CYS A 110 1.87 -9.33 6.87
CA CYS A 110 1.36 -7.98 6.77
C CYS A 110 0.72 -7.76 5.40
N THR A 111 -0.42 -7.08 5.36
CA THR A 111 -1.06 -6.72 4.10
C THR A 111 -0.30 -5.55 3.46
N ILE A 112 -0.26 -5.52 2.13
CA ILE A 112 0.36 -4.44 1.35
C ILE A 112 -0.36 -3.08 1.55
N PHE A 113 -1.59 -3.10 2.08
CA PHE A 113 -2.40 -1.89 2.28
C PHE A 113 -1.77 -0.89 3.25
N TYR A 114 -1.00 -1.36 4.25
CA TYR A 114 -0.26 -0.44 5.11
C TYR A 114 0.73 0.39 4.29
N ASP A 115 1.46 -0.24 3.37
CA ASP A 115 2.39 0.49 2.50
C ASP A 115 1.67 1.43 1.55
N ILE A 116 0.53 1.00 0.99
CA ILE A 116 -0.28 1.83 0.10
C ILE A 116 -0.76 3.09 0.84
N PHE A 117 -1.34 2.97 2.02
CA PHE A 117 -1.93 4.12 2.74
C PHE A 117 -0.93 4.94 3.56
N SER A 118 0.13 4.32 4.08
CA SER A 118 1.08 4.96 4.99
C SER A 118 2.41 5.33 4.34
N ASN A 119 2.77 4.73 3.19
CA ASN A 119 4.06 4.94 2.54
C ASN A 119 3.93 5.51 1.12
N ILE A 120 3.59 4.68 0.13
CA ILE A 120 3.87 4.95 -1.28
C ILE A 120 2.65 5.30 -2.14
N GLY A 121 1.44 4.96 -1.70
CA GLY A 121 0.24 5.03 -2.54
C GLY A 121 -0.39 6.41 -2.64
N LEU A 122 -1.38 6.52 -3.52
CA LEU A 122 -2.06 7.77 -3.87
C LEU A 122 -2.86 8.38 -2.70
N TYR A 123 -3.34 7.53 -1.80
CA TYR A 123 -4.25 7.91 -0.72
C TYR A 123 -3.55 7.87 0.64
N ARG A 124 -3.86 8.85 1.50
CA ARG A 124 -3.56 8.83 2.94
C ARG A 124 -4.84 8.64 3.72
N LEU A 125 -4.83 7.71 4.67
CA LEU A 125 -5.93 7.59 5.63
C LEU A 125 -5.82 8.66 6.71
N ASN A 126 -6.96 9.23 7.09
CA ASN A 126 -7.05 10.01 8.32
C ASN A 126 -6.93 9.10 9.55
N LYS A 127 -6.79 9.70 10.74
CA LYS A 127 -6.68 8.95 12.01
C LYS A 127 -7.84 7.98 12.24
N CYS A 128 -9.04 8.35 11.77
CA CYS A 128 -10.26 7.54 11.94
C CYS A 128 -10.48 6.49 10.84
N GLY A 129 -9.63 6.43 9.81
CA GLY A 129 -9.75 5.47 8.71
C GLY A 129 -10.96 5.66 7.78
N ASN A 130 -11.71 6.76 7.90
CA ASN A 130 -12.95 7.00 7.14
C ASN A 130 -12.80 8.08 6.05
N MET A 131 -11.67 8.80 6.02
CA MET A 131 -11.38 9.78 4.97
C MET A 131 -10.04 9.49 4.32
N LEU A 132 -10.00 9.70 3.01
CA LEU A 132 -8.82 9.55 2.16
C LEU A 132 -8.39 10.92 1.64
N TYR A 133 -7.17 11.30 1.96
CA TYR A 133 -6.52 12.50 1.46
C TYR A 133 -5.51 12.18 0.37
N GLU A 134 -5.20 13.18 -0.44
CA GLU A 134 -4.20 13.09 -1.49
C GLU A 134 -2.79 12.94 -0.89
N ASN A 135 -2.01 11.98 -1.37
CA ASN A 135 -0.57 11.93 -1.12
C ASN A 135 0.18 12.66 -2.23
N SER A 136 0.63 13.89 -1.97
CA SER A 136 1.40 14.68 -2.94
C SER A 136 2.76 14.05 -3.32
N TYR A 137 3.25 13.09 -2.54
CA TYR A 137 4.51 12.37 -2.78
C TYR A 137 4.27 10.91 -3.21
N SER A 138 3.08 10.61 -3.71
CA SER A 138 2.76 9.28 -4.21
C SER A 138 3.67 8.89 -5.38
N TRP A 139 4.00 7.60 -5.45
CA TRP A 139 4.92 7.07 -6.45
C TRP A 139 4.31 7.04 -7.87
N ASP A 140 2.99 7.08 -8.00
CA ASP A 140 2.30 7.12 -9.30
C ASP A 140 2.35 8.49 -9.99
N ARG A 141 3.02 9.48 -9.39
CA ARG A 141 3.15 10.85 -9.93
C ARG A 141 4.50 11.14 -10.63
N GLN A 142 5.43 10.19 -10.63
CA GLN A 142 6.78 10.39 -11.15
C GLN A 142 6.98 9.85 -12.56
#